data_AF-A0A7I9ZIV5-F1
#
_entry.id   AF-A0A7I9ZIV5-F1
#
_cell.length_a   1.000
_cell.length_b   1.000
_cell.length_c   1.000
_cell.angle_alpha   90.00
_cell.angle_beta   90.00
_cell.angle_gamma   90.00
#
_symmetry.space_group_name_H-M   'P 1'
#
loop_
_entity.id
_entity.type
_entity.pdbx_description
1 polymer ?
#
loop_
_entity_poly.entity_id
_entity_poly.type
_entity_poly.pdbx_seq_one_letter_code
_entity_poly.pdbx_strand_id
1 'polypeptide(L)'
;MIAGKEPTSAQVWEVVVARLYDTADRSDGAEETSIVQGAEDEARRVYADKTAEAVGEGYDFVTLRCDGEIVERWPQATGWTV
;
A
#
# COMPACT_ATOMS: atom_id res chain seq x y z
N MET A 1 -21.90 -26.85 23.13
CA MET A 1 -20.89 -26.05 23.84
C MET A 1 -20.02 -25.39 22.78
N ILE A 2 -19.97 -24.05 22.84
CA ILE A 2 -19.22 -23.06 22.04
C ILE A 2 -18.87 -23.33 20.56
N ALA A 3 -19.39 -22.45 19.71
CA ALA A 3 -18.97 -22.26 18.33
C ALA A 3 -17.49 -21.85 18.28
N GLY A 4 -16.61 -22.74 17.81
CA GLY A 4 -15.28 -22.36 17.37
C GLY A 4 -15.40 -21.67 16.02
N LYS A 5 -15.64 -20.36 16.02
CA LYS A 5 -15.26 -19.56 14.85
C LYS A 5 -13.76 -19.76 14.74
N GLU A 6 -13.30 -20.51 13.73
CA GLU A 6 -11.95 -20.36 13.21
C GLU A 6 -11.68 -18.85 13.19
N PRO A 7 -10.53 -18.35 13.68
CA PRO A 7 -10.25 -16.93 13.50
C PRO A 7 -10.31 -16.75 11.99
N THR A 8 -11.36 -16.09 11.49
CA THR A 8 -11.43 -15.63 10.10
C THR A 8 -10.09 -14.96 9.92
N SER A 9 -9.17 -15.54 9.13
CA SER A 9 -7.78 -15.08 9.03
C SER A 9 -7.86 -13.57 8.97
N ALA A 10 -7.42 -12.92 10.06
CA ALA A 10 -7.67 -11.50 10.22
C ALA A 10 -6.88 -10.86 9.10
N GLN A 11 -7.60 -10.33 8.11
CA GLN A 11 -6.99 -9.83 6.89
C GLN A 11 -5.84 -8.89 7.27
N VAL A 12 -4.64 -9.19 6.78
CA VAL A 12 -3.45 -8.42 7.14
C VAL A 12 -3.31 -7.30 6.13
N TRP A 13 -3.53 -6.08 6.61
CA TRP A 13 -3.39 -4.89 5.79
C TRP A 13 -2.00 -4.31 5.93
N GLU A 14 -1.40 -3.94 4.81
CA GLU A 14 -0.04 -3.41 4.75
C GLU A 14 0.00 -2.14 3.90
N VAL A 15 0.74 -1.13 4.36
CA VAL A 15 1.05 0.05 3.55
C VAL A 15 2.52 0.00 3.18
N VAL A 16 2.79 0.09 1.87
CA VAL A 16 4.14 0.08 1.31
C VAL A 16 4.36 1.38 0.56
N VAL A 17 5.42 2.09 0.89
CA VAL A 17 5.92 3.20 0.06
C VAL A 17 7.02 2.66 -0.84
N ALA A 18 7.09 3.17 -2.06
CA ALA A 18 8.11 2.76 -3.01
C ALA A 18 8.79 3.97 -3.65
N ARG A 19 10.11 3.89 -3.78
CA ARG A 19 10.94 4.82 -4.55
C ARG A 19 11.56 4.06 -5.71
N LEU A 20 11.40 4.56 -6.94
CA LEU A 20 12.03 3.95 -8.10
C LEU A 20 13.55 4.08 -7.99
N TYR A 21 14.28 3.00 -8.28
CA TYR A 21 15.73 3.08 -8.40
C TYR A 21 16.13 3.95 -9.58
N ASP A 22 15.41 3.77 -10.70
CA ASP A 22 15.49 4.61 -11.88
C ASP A 22 14.09 5.14 -12.25
N THR A 23 13.92 6.46 -12.24
CA THR A 23 12.62 7.08 -12.55
C THR A 23 12.28 7.06 -14.04
N ALA A 24 13.27 6.79 -14.91
CA ALA A 24 13.07 6.64 -16.34
C ALA A 24 12.74 5.19 -16.73
N ASP A 25 13.17 4.19 -15.94
CA ASP A 25 12.90 2.77 -16.13
C ASP A 25 12.19 2.15 -14.92
N ARG A 26 10.86 2.05 -15.00
CA ARG A 26 10.05 1.41 -13.94
C ARG A 26 10.22 -0.11 -13.86
N SER A 27 10.97 -0.73 -14.78
CA SER A 27 11.21 -2.18 -14.78
C SER A 27 12.45 -2.55 -13.96
N ASP A 28 13.34 -1.59 -13.69
CA ASP A 28 14.51 -1.72 -12.82
C ASP A 28 14.10 -2.03 -11.36
N GLY A 29 12.85 -1.71 -11.02
CA GLY A 29 12.24 -1.99 -9.73
C GLY A 29 12.14 -0.75 -8.85
N ALA A 30 11.78 -0.98 -7.60
CA ALA A 30 11.64 0.08 -6.61
C ALA A 30 12.14 -0.41 -5.26
N GLU A 31 12.71 0.50 -4.48
CA GLU A 31 12.91 0.30 -3.06
C GLU A 31 11.55 0.37 -2.37
N GLU A 32 11.02 -0.78 -1.98
CA GLU A 32 9.77 -0.91 -1.25
C GLU A 32 10.03 -0.94 0.25
N THR A 33 9.33 -0.10 1.01
CA THR A 33 9.39 -0.08 2.47
C THR A 33 8.00 -0.22 3.06
N SER A 34 7.79 -1.28 3.84
CA SER A 34 6.56 -1.48 4.61
C SER A 34 6.52 -0.50 5.78
N ILE A 35 5.52 0.38 5.79
CA ILE A 35 5.32 1.40 6.82
C ILE A 35 4.51 0.84 8.00
N VAL A 36 3.44 0.10 7.70
CA VAL A 36 2.60 -0.53 8.72
C VAL A 36 2.07 -1.86 8.19
N GLN A 37 1.88 -2.81 9.10
CA GLN A 37 1.24 -4.10 8.84
C GLN A 37 0.30 -4.40 10.03
N GLY A 38 -1.00 -4.54 9.76
CA GLY A 38 -1.99 -4.67 10.83
C GLY A 38 -3.44 -4.60 10.35
N ALA A 39 -4.27 -3.89 11.10
CA ALA A 39 -5.70 -3.79 10.83
C ALA A 39 -6.00 -2.79 9.70
N GLU A 40 -7.13 -3.01 9.01
CA GLU A 40 -7.59 -2.16 7.90
C GLU A 40 -7.68 -0.67 8.27
N ASP A 41 -8.27 -0.34 9.43
CA ASP A 41 -8.48 1.05 9.85
C ASP A 41 -7.16 1.79 10.04
N GLU A 42 -6.17 1.12 10.64
CA GLU A 42 -4.83 1.68 10.81
C GLU A 42 -4.12 1.84 9.47
N ALA A 43 -4.14 0.79 8.64
CA ALA A 43 -3.51 0.82 7.32
C ALA A 43 -4.13 1.89 6.41
N ARG A 44 -5.45 2.08 6.42
CA ARG A 44 -6.11 3.15 5.64
C ARG A 44 -5.74 4.54 6.12
N ARG A 45 -5.61 4.76 7.43
CA ARG A 45 -5.15 6.05 7.98
C ARG A 45 -3.72 6.34 7.55
N VAL A 46 -2.83 5.37 7.72
CA VAL A 46 -1.42 5.50 7.32
C VAL A 46 -1.28 5.67 5.80
N TYR A 47 -2.08 4.98 5.01
CA TYR A 47 -2.10 5.16 3.56
C TYR A 47 -2.47 6.60 3.19
N ALA A 48 -3.58 7.13 3.73
CA ALA A 48 -3.99 8.50 3.45
C ALA A 48 -2.92 9.52 3.89
N ASP A 49 -2.34 9.35 5.07
CA ASP A 49 -1.23 10.16 5.58
C ASP A 49 -0.02 10.12 4.63
N LYS A 50 0.45 8.93 4.27
CA LYS A 50 1.57 8.76 3.36
C LYS A 50 1.31 9.23 1.94
N THR A 51 0.08 9.16 1.44
CA THR A 51 -0.25 9.77 0.13
C THR A 51 -0.15 11.28 0.16
N ALA A 52 -0.50 11.92 1.28
CA ALA A 52 -0.40 13.37 1.45
C ALA A 52 1.07 13.82 1.54
N GLU A 53 1.92 13.01 2.18
CA GLU A 53 3.35 13.28 2.33
C GLU A 53 4.20 12.81 1.13
N ALA A 54 3.69 11.94 0.26
CA ALA A 54 4.47 11.24 -0.77
C ALA A 54 5.27 12.17 -1.70
N VAL A 55 4.66 13.26 -2.15
CA VAL A 55 5.35 14.25 -3.00
C VAL A 55 6.48 14.95 -2.24
N GLY A 56 6.29 15.24 -0.95
CA GLY A 56 7.29 15.89 -0.10
C GLY A 56 8.42 14.95 0.33
N GLU A 57 8.11 13.69 0.61
CA GLU A 57 9.09 12.65 0.98
C GLU A 57 9.77 12.00 -0.24
N GLY A 58 9.34 12.36 -1.46
CA GLY A 58 9.88 11.81 -2.71
C GLY A 58 9.55 10.33 -2.93
N TYR A 59 8.37 9.88 -2.52
CA TYR A 59 7.87 8.55 -2.87
C TYR A 59 7.22 8.59 -4.25
N ASP A 60 7.61 7.66 -5.12
CA ASP A 60 7.00 7.48 -6.43
C ASP A 60 5.64 6.78 -6.33
N PHE A 61 5.50 5.87 -5.36
CA PHE A 61 4.27 5.13 -5.14
C PHE A 61 3.96 4.92 -3.66
N VAL A 62 2.67 4.87 -3.34
CA VAL A 62 2.16 4.37 -2.06
C VAL A 62 1.14 3.29 -2.37
N THR A 63 1.28 2.11 -1.79
CA THR A 63 0.48 0.92 -2.09
C THR A 63 -0.16 0.42 -0.81
N LEU A 64 -1.48 0.24 -0.84
CA LEU A 64 -2.24 -0.44 0.21
C LEU A 64 -2.47 -1.89 -0.24
N ARG A 65 -2.06 -2.84 0.59
CA ARG A 65 -2.21 -4.28 0.36
C ARG A 65 -3.10 -4.91 1.42
N CYS A 66 -3.81 -5.96 1.04
CA CYS A 66 -4.57 -6.84 1.93
C CYS A 66 -4.16 -8.28 1.61
N ASP A 67 -3.58 -9.00 2.58
CA ASP A 67 -3.06 -10.37 2.40
C ASP A 67 -2.13 -10.54 1.19
N GLY A 68 -1.36 -9.49 0.88
CA GLY A 68 -0.42 -9.45 -0.25
C GLY A 68 -1.03 -8.99 -1.58
N GLU A 69 -2.36 -8.85 -1.67
CA GLU A 69 -3.03 -8.29 -2.85
C GLU A 69 -3.06 -6.76 -2.79
N ILE A 70 -2.76 -6.09 -3.91
CA ILE A 70 -2.84 -4.63 -4.01
C ILE A 70 -4.31 -4.22 -4.08
N VAL A 71 -4.78 -3.57 -3.03
CA VAL A 71 -6.14 -3.02 -2.95
C VAL A 71 -6.19 -1.63 -3.58
N GLU A 72 -5.18 -0.80 -3.29
CA GLU A 72 -5.14 0.58 -3.75
C GLU A 72 -3.69 1.04 -3.98
N ARG A 73 -3.48 1.90 -4.97
CA ARG A 73 -2.16 2.46 -5.30
C ARG A 73 -2.25 3.93 -5.65
N TRP A 74 -1.35 4.71 -5.06
CA TRP A 74 -1.07 6.10 -5.39
C TRP A 74 0.25 6.19 -6.20
N PRO A 75 0.37 7.13 -7.16
CA PRO A 75 -0.72 7.92 -7.72
C PRO A 75 -1.77 7.01 -8.32
N GLN A 76 -3.04 7.39 -8.18
CA GLN A 76 -4.15 6.66 -8.80
C GLN A 76 -3.84 6.58 -10.29
N ALA A 77 -3.95 5.39 -10.88
CA ALA A 77 -3.85 5.25 -12.31
C ALA A 77 -4.94 6.14 -12.92
N THR A 78 -4.56 7.35 -13.34
CA THR A 78 -5.44 8.28 -13.99
C THR A 78 -5.77 7.62 -15.31
N GLY A 79 -6.88 6.90 -15.35
CA GLY A 79 -7.41 6.17 -16.50
C GLY A 79 -7.85 7.09 -17.64
N TRP A 80 -7.10 8.15 -17.93
CA TRP A 80 -7.25 8.96 -19.12
C TRP A 80 -6.47 8.32 -20.26
N THR A 81 -6.85 7.12 -20.65
CA THR A 81 -6.76 6.77 -22.06
C THR A 81 -7.91 7.48 -22.75
N VAL A 82 -7.64 8.68 -23.27
CA VAL A 82 -8.46 9.33 -24.31
C VAL A 82 -7.55 9.75 -25.44
#